data_AF-A0A954LYP0-F1
#
_entry.id   AF-A0A954LYP0-F1
#
_cell.length_a   1.000
_cell.length_b   1.000
_cell.length_c   1.000
_cell.angle_alpha   90.00
_cell.angle_beta   90.00
_cell.angle_gamma   90.00
#
_symmetry.space_group_name_H-M   'P 1'
#
loop_
_entity.id
_entity.type
_entity.pdbx_description
1 polymer ?
#
loop_
_entity_poly.entity_id
_entity_poly.type
_entity_poly.pdbx_seq_one_letter_code
_entity_poly.pdbx_strand_id
1 'polypeptide(L)'
;MRLYNRSLPVLIVVLLCPAVGLRGDVLTTIDDETITGHVDSVDAGQLTVKVQKDDVVETQTIPLENLRHIRCVPELLTGDSEFELVIDNRRPEEGGDDKEHEASAKIKLRQGHHAFTLVYWQNREPKKFVMEVAGPGGEFEPITPEVLFRVPDGEEFTSSEGKDDEGFRLPDKAENLITGLDHEARKLGDRTVTSVAELQGLPQNSEGGRKKLDLDFRLPDENFAVIFRGFFAIPADGEYGAKLISTGNCQLFFGPTPAVLMPRSKDESEDKWRVKLRYGGNLDGNFKSWADDKCLIDCRVDNQSRDITIPAMELTELWATSANMDELKSERADEPTDLDSVYAKSKSGRVQRVSGTVLGIADEALRFEYSGKERTIALERVVGIVMRKPESGDVEADVAPHRFEFLSGASLPGRLTGINGEKLTIALPWGDALTPQRLDIRRIVIAQGRFQSLSTLDPVEVTQTPYFDRVLPMAIDKSLTGGTLQIGEKTYDRGICLPSRSVVSYDLSGEYARFRCNLGLQNIDGDAGNVSVKVMADDEVLLDISELTGKQEAQDVDLDVSGRGKLTLRVDFGKNLHIGDHVVWANAHLLRGEETP
;
A
#
# COMPACT_ATOMS: atom_id res chain seq x y z
N MET A 1 38.31 -65.74 14.81
CA MET A 1 39.23 -64.64 15.14
C MET A 1 38.59 -63.36 14.61
N ARG A 2 38.06 -62.52 15.51
CA ARG A 2 37.28 -61.31 15.20
C ARG A 2 38.22 -60.23 14.66
N LEU A 3 37.93 -59.65 13.50
CA LEU A 3 38.52 -58.39 13.04
C LEU A 3 37.45 -57.30 13.16
N TYR A 4 37.74 -56.36 14.05
CA TYR A 4 37.04 -55.10 14.26
C TYR A 4 37.20 -54.23 13.01
N ASN A 5 36.10 -53.84 12.36
CA ASN A 5 36.12 -52.73 11.40
C ASN A 5 35.37 -51.56 12.05
N ARG A 6 36.10 -50.51 12.40
CA ARG A 6 35.56 -49.29 12.99
C ARG A 6 34.89 -48.47 11.89
N SER A 7 33.57 -48.33 11.96
CA SER A 7 32.81 -47.32 11.23
C SER A 7 33.11 -45.93 11.82
N LEU A 8 33.73 -45.06 11.03
CA LEU A 8 33.69 -43.61 11.28
C LEU A 8 32.29 -43.10 10.91
N PRO A 9 31.66 -42.22 11.72
CA PRO A 9 30.52 -41.46 11.24
C PRO A 9 31.04 -40.34 10.33
N VAL A 10 30.62 -40.37 9.07
CA VAL A 10 30.75 -39.23 8.16
C VAL A 10 29.77 -38.17 8.65
N LEU A 11 30.30 -37.12 9.30
CA LEU A 11 29.55 -35.93 9.62
C LEU A 11 29.32 -35.16 8.31
N ILE A 12 28.17 -35.39 7.68
CA ILE A 12 27.69 -34.53 6.59
C ILE A 12 27.29 -33.21 7.23
N VAL A 13 28.18 -32.21 7.14
CA VAL A 13 27.80 -30.81 7.38
C VAL A 13 26.94 -30.41 6.19
N VAL A 14 25.63 -30.57 6.34
CA VAL A 14 24.67 -29.95 5.44
C VAL A 14 24.69 -28.47 5.76
N LEU A 15 25.34 -27.67 4.91
CA LEU A 15 25.08 -26.24 4.79
C LEU A 15 23.63 -26.08 4.31
N LEU A 16 22.68 -26.17 5.22
CA LEU A 16 21.34 -25.66 5.00
C LEU A 16 21.44 -24.14 5.15
N CYS A 17 21.86 -23.46 4.07
CA CYS A 17 21.15 -22.23 3.76
C CYS A 17 19.71 -22.66 3.57
N PRO A 18 18.73 -22.20 4.38
CA PRO A 18 17.34 -22.36 3.98
C PRO A 18 17.26 -21.76 2.58
N ALA A 19 16.74 -22.54 1.62
CA ALA A 19 16.41 -22.02 0.31
C ALA A 19 15.59 -20.75 0.55
N VAL A 20 16.18 -19.61 0.24
CA VAL A 20 15.47 -18.34 0.20
C VAL A 20 14.54 -18.53 -0.99
N GLY A 21 13.34 -19.07 -0.75
CA GLY A 21 12.30 -19.11 -1.77
C GLY A 21 12.16 -17.68 -2.28
N LEU A 22 12.12 -17.49 -3.61
CA LEU A 22 11.92 -16.17 -4.19
C LEU A 22 10.77 -15.48 -3.45
N ARG A 23 11.08 -14.46 -2.64
CA ARG A 23 10.07 -13.63 -1.99
C ARG A 23 9.71 -12.55 -3.00
N GLY A 24 8.96 -12.96 -4.01
CA GLY A 24 8.54 -12.09 -5.09
C GLY A 24 7.33 -11.23 -4.74
N ASP A 25 6.93 -10.40 -5.70
CA ASP A 25 5.67 -9.67 -5.65
C ASP A 25 4.49 -10.61 -5.41
N VAL A 26 3.42 -10.06 -4.82
CA VAL A 26 2.18 -10.77 -4.57
C VAL A 26 1.11 -10.25 -5.53
N LEU A 27 0.72 -11.06 -6.49
CA LEU A 27 -0.30 -10.76 -7.47
C LEU A 27 -1.63 -11.34 -6.99
N THR A 28 -2.68 -10.53 -6.98
CA THR A 28 -4.04 -11.01 -6.72
C THR A 28 -4.85 -10.98 -8.00
N THR A 29 -5.36 -12.13 -8.41
CA THR A 29 -6.17 -12.29 -9.62
C THR A 29 -7.58 -11.75 -9.42
N ILE A 30 -8.34 -11.65 -10.51
CA ILE A 30 -9.79 -11.35 -10.46
C ILE A 30 -10.62 -12.40 -9.73
N ASP A 31 -10.09 -13.62 -9.59
CA ASP A 31 -10.72 -14.74 -8.87
C ASP A 31 -10.25 -14.82 -7.40
N ASP A 32 -9.59 -13.78 -6.90
CA ASP A 32 -9.00 -13.70 -5.55
C ASP A 32 -7.91 -14.76 -5.25
N GLU A 33 -7.38 -15.40 -6.29
CA GLU A 33 -6.22 -16.26 -6.18
C GLU A 33 -4.95 -15.41 -5.98
N THR A 34 -4.03 -15.91 -5.17
CA THR A 34 -2.76 -15.25 -4.89
C THR A 34 -1.62 -15.99 -5.58
N ILE A 35 -0.84 -15.26 -6.38
CA ILE A 35 0.37 -15.74 -7.03
C ILE A 35 1.56 -14.96 -6.45
N THR A 36 2.50 -15.67 -5.83
CA THR A 36 3.73 -15.07 -5.30
C THR A 36 4.89 -15.37 -6.24
N GLY A 37 5.55 -14.34 -6.77
CA GLY A 37 6.65 -14.51 -7.72
C GLY A 37 7.28 -13.19 -8.16
N HIS A 38 8.49 -13.26 -8.68
CA HIS A 38 9.20 -12.08 -9.16
C HIS A 38 8.68 -11.69 -10.55
N VAL A 39 8.01 -10.53 -10.66
CA VAL A 39 7.61 -9.97 -11.96
C VAL A 39 8.87 -9.51 -12.71
N ASP A 40 9.18 -10.12 -13.84
CA ASP A 40 10.43 -9.91 -14.60
C ASP A 40 10.28 -8.83 -15.67
N SER A 41 9.16 -8.86 -16.39
CA SER A 41 8.90 -7.96 -17.51
C SER A 41 7.40 -7.75 -17.73
N VAL A 42 7.08 -6.74 -18.53
CA VAL A 42 5.74 -6.50 -19.09
C VAL A 42 5.89 -6.23 -20.57
N ASP A 43 5.09 -6.90 -21.39
CA ASP A 43 5.02 -6.65 -22.84
C ASP A 43 3.57 -6.81 -23.32
N ALA A 44 3.09 -5.86 -24.11
CA ALA A 44 1.71 -5.87 -24.63
C ALA A 44 0.62 -6.19 -23.58
N GLY A 45 0.76 -5.69 -22.35
CA GLY A 45 -0.19 -5.94 -21.26
C GLY A 45 -0.05 -7.30 -20.56
N GLN A 46 0.95 -8.10 -20.92
CA GLN A 46 1.25 -9.41 -20.34
C GLN A 46 2.45 -9.30 -19.40
N LEU A 47 2.30 -9.76 -18.16
CA LEU A 47 3.41 -9.90 -17.22
C LEU A 47 4.11 -11.24 -17.42
N THR A 48 5.44 -11.21 -17.35
CA THR A 48 6.23 -12.43 -17.16
C THR A 48 6.61 -12.53 -15.68
N VAL A 49 6.23 -13.61 -15.01
CA VAL A 49 6.45 -13.81 -13.57
C VAL A 49 7.20 -15.10 -13.32
N LYS A 50 8.29 -15.01 -12.55
CA LYS A 50 9.07 -16.16 -12.09
C LYS A 50 8.53 -16.62 -10.73
N VAL A 51 7.90 -17.78 -10.70
CA VAL A 51 7.26 -18.37 -9.52
C VAL A 51 8.12 -19.54 -9.04
N GLN A 52 8.47 -19.54 -7.76
CA GLN A 52 9.15 -20.68 -7.13
C GLN A 52 8.10 -21.73 -6.76
N LYS A 53 8.28 -22.96 -7.27
CA LYS A 53 7.48 -24.13 -6.88
C LYS A 53 8.42 -25.26 -6.51
N ASP A 54 8.44 -25.63 -5.23
CA ASP A 54 9.44 -26.52 -4.65
C ASP A 54 10.87 -26.01 -4.93
N ASP A 55 11.74 -26.83 -5.54
CA ASP A 55 13.12 -26.46 -5.93
C ASP A 55 13.23 -25.94 -7.38
N VAL A 56 12.11 -25.67 -8.06
CA VAL A 56 12.07 -25.26 -9.47
C VAL A 56 11.50 -23.84 -9.62
N VAL A 57 12.17 -23.02 -10.43
CA VAL A 57 11.64 -21.72 -10.88
C VAL A 57 10.88 -21.92 -12.18
N GLU A 58 9.57 -21.69 -12.16
CA GLU A 58 8.72 -21.70 -13.35
C GLU A 58 8.45 -20.27 -13.83
N THR A 59 8.34 -20.08 -15.14
CA THR A 59 7.94 -18.79 -15.73
C THR A 59 6.47 -18.87 -16.14
N GLN A 60 5.67 -17.94 -15.67
CA GLN A 60 4.25 -17.80 -16.02
C GLN A 60 4.01 -16.48 -16.75
N THR A 61 3.06 -16.49 -17.68
CA THR A 61 2.61 -15.29 -18.37
C THR A 61 1.20 -14.97 -17.92
N ILE A 62 1.00 -13.76 -17.38
CA ILE A 62 -0.26 -13.35 -16.75
C ILE A 62 -0.73 -12.03 -17.36
N PRO A 63 -1.91 -11.98 -18.00
CA PRO A 63 -2.50 -10.73 -18.48
C PRO A 63 -2.77 -9.77 -17.31
N LEU A 64 -2.34 -8.50 -17.43
CA LEU A 64 -2.59 -7.48 -16.41
C LEU A 64 -4.07 -7.29 -16.12
N GLU A 65 -4.93 -7.39 -17.14
CA GLU A 65 -6.38 -7.26 -17.01
C GLU A 65 -7.07 -8.35 -16.18
N ASN A 66 -6.39 -9.50 -15.98
CA ASN A 66 -6.82 -10.61 -15.14
C ASN A 66 -6.33 -10.45 -13.69
N LEU A 67 -5.70 -9.33 -13.36
CA LEU A 67 -5.28 -8.99 -12.00
C LEU A 67 -6.16 -7.90 -11.40
N ARG A 68 -6.34 -7.94 -10.08
CA ARG A 68 -6.90 -6.81 -9.30
C ARG A 68 -5.80 -5.86 -8.89
N HIS A 69 -4.68 -6.41 -8.44
CA HIS A 69 -3.52 -5.64 -8.04
C HIS A 69 -2.26 -6.51 -7.95
N ILE A 70 -1.12 -5.82 -7.99
CA ILE A 70 0.21 -6.35 -7.72
C ILE A 70 0.68 -5.61 -6.48
N ARG A 71 0.93 -6.32 -5.39
CA ARG A 71 1.71 -5.78 -4.27
C ARG A 71 3.18 -5.99 -4.63
N CYS A 72 3.86 -4.90 -4.90
CA CYS A 72 5.29 -4.94 -5.13
C CYS A 72 5.96 -5.22 -3.80
N VAL A 73 6.73 -6.29 -3.71
CA VAL A 73 7.54 -6.59 -2.52
C VAL A 73 8.93 -6.07 -2.83
N PRO A 74 9.35 -4.94 -2.23
CA PRO A 74 10.67 -4.40 -2.50
C PRO A 74 11.68 -5.32 -1.81
N GLU A 75 12.35 -6.16 -2.58
CA GLU A 75 13.52 -6.86 -2.08
C GLU A 75 14.69 -5.86 -2.08
N LEU A 76 15.24 -5.58 -0.90
CA LEU A 76 16.57 -4.99 -0.82
C LEU A 76 17.54 -6.02 -1.37
N LEU A 77 17.90 -5.88 -2.64
CA LEU A 77 18.80 -6.81 -3.31
C LEU A 77 20.13 -6.86 -2.56
N THR A 78 20.55 -8.07 -2.19
CA THR A 78 21.92 -8.35 -1.73
C THR A 78 22.85 -8.21 -2.94
N GLY A 79 23.31 -7.00 -3.22
CA GLY A 79 24.08 -6.70 -4.42
C GLY A 79 24.54 -5.25 -4.55
N ASP A 80 23.98 -4.32 -3.77
CA ASP A 80 24.58 -3.00 -3.62
C ASP A 80 25.92 -3.14 -2.89
N SER A 81 27.00 -2.65 -3.51
CA SER A 81 28.35 -2.74 -2.95
C SER A 81 28.50 -2.01 -1.61
N GLU A 82 27.56 -1.13 -1.28
CA GLU A 82 27.64 -0.29 -0.09
C GLU A 82 27.14 -1.01 1.16
N PHE A 83 26.04 -1.78 1.08
CA PHE A 83 25.45 -2.50 2.22
C PHE A 83 25.07 -3.96 1.93
N GLU A 84 25.06 -4.80 2.97
CA GLU A 84 24.77 -6.23 2.90
C GLU A 84 23.72 -6.62 3.95
N LEU A 85 22.63 -7.26 3.54
CA LEU A 85 21.69 -7.92 4.45
C LEU A 85 22.33 -9.22 4.98
N VAL A 86 22.63 -9.25 6.28
CA VAL A 86 23.33 -10.37 6.93
C VAL A 86 22.35 -11.33 7.60
N ILE A 87 21.28 -10.81 8.21
CA ILE A 87 20.25 -11.64 8.85
C ILE A 87 18.87 -11.13 8.44
N ASP A 88 18.04 -12.02 7.91
CA ASP A 88 16.60 -11.84 7.77
C ASP A 88 15.86 -12.72 8.80
N ASN A 89 15.45 -12.12 9.91
CA ASN A 89 14.66 -12.77 10.97
C ASN A 89 13.18 -12.34 10.89
N ARG A 90 12.59 -12.43 9.69
CA ARG A 90 11.14 -12.24 9.48
C ARG A 90 10.37 -13.55 9.63
N ARG A 91 9.18 -13.49 10.25
CA ARG A 91 8.23 -14.60 10.28
C ARG A 91 7.63 -14.86 8.89
N PRO A 92 7.28 -16.12 8.56
CA PRO A 92 6.37 -16.42 7.44
C PRO A 92 5.00 -15.75 7.66
N GLU A 93 4.31 -15.35 6.59
CA GLU A 93 3.06 -14.58 6.66
C GLU A 93 1.86 -15.33 7.29
N GLU A 94 1.95 -16.65 7.54
CA GLU A 94 0.86 -17.47 8.09
C GLU A 94 1.10 -17.98 9.52
N GLY A 95 0.18 -17.65 10.44
CA GLY A 95 -0.18 -18.52 11.58
C GLY A 95 0.83 -18.73 12.71
N GLY A 96 1.91 -17.94 12.82
CA GLY A 96 2.89 -18.09 13.91
C GLY A 96 2.37 -17.62 15.27
N ASP A 97 2.41 -18.48 16.30
CA ASP A 97 2.22 -18.12 17.72
C ASP A 97 3.12 -16.91 18.11
N ASP A 98 2.75 -16.14 19.14
CA ASP A 98 3.54 -15.01 19.68
C ASP A 98 4.87 -15.42 20.37
N LYS A 99 5.46 -16.54 19.95
CA LYS A 99 6.70 -17.13 20.48
C LYS A 99 7.94 -16.50 19.85
N GLU A 100 9.02 -16.50 20.61
CA GLU A 100 10.33 -16.06 20.11
C GLU A 100 10.79 -16.92 18.94
N HIS A 101 11.40 -16.27 17.94
CA HIS A 101 12.12 -16.92 16.85
C HIS A 101 13.51 -16.30 16.70
N GLU A 102 14.43 -17.11 16.17
CA GLU A 102 15.81 -16.72 16.02
C GLU A 102 16.33 -16.96 14.61
N ALA A 103 17.29 -16.14 14.21
CA ALA A 103 18.08 -16.33 13.01
C ALA A 103 19.53 -15.94 13.30
N SER A 104 20.48 -16.66 12.72
CA SER A 104 21.91 -16.37 12.87
C SER A 104 22.62 -16.45 11.53
N ALA A 105 23.69 -15.67 11.40
CA ALA A 105 24.55 -15.68 10.24
C ALA A 105 26.00 -15.38 10.65
N LYS A 106 26.91 -15.63 9.72
CA LYS A 106 28.33 -15.30 9.86
C LYS A 106 28.77 -14.32 8.80
N ILE A 107 29.71 -13.45 9.15
CA ILE A 107 30.31 -12.47 8.25
C ILE A 107 31.80 -12.34 8.51
N LYS A 108 32.60 -12.25 7.44
CA LYS A 108 34.03 -11.98 7.50
C LYS A 108 34.28 -10.48 7.55
N LEU A 109 34.92 -10.00 8.61
CA LEU A 109 35.16 -8.57 8.85
C LEU A 109 36.64 -8.32 9.09
N ARG A 110 37.22 -7.31 8.44
CA ARG A 110 38.51 -6.76 8.82
C ARG A 110 38.38 -5.91 10.09
N GLN A 111 39.46 -5.80 10.85
CA GLN A 111 39.57 -4.93 12.02
C GLN A 111 39.20 -3.49 11.66
N GLY A 112 38.43 -2.83 12.54
CA GLY A 112 37.98 -1.46 12.36
C GLY A 112 36.51 -1.27 12.69
N HIS A 113 35.93 -0.15 12.27
CA HIS A 113 34.52 0.17 12.51
C HIS A 113 33.70 -0.23 11.30
N HIS A 114 32.62 -0.96 11.52
CA HIS A 114 31.68 -1.37 10.47
C HIS A 114 30.31 -0.80 10.77
N ALA A 115 29.82 0.03 9.86
CA ALA A 115 28.48 0.57 9.94
C ALA A 115 27.46 -0.57 9.95
N PHE A 116 26.38 -0.41 10.69
CA PHE A 116 25.26 -1.33 10.71
C PHE A 116 23.93 -0.58 10.75
N THR A 117 22.91 -1.24 10.22
CA THR A 117 21.51 -0.87 10.43
C THR A 117 20.76 -2.10 10.90
N LEU A 118 20.07 -1.99 12.03
CA LEU A 118 19.18 -3.04 12.53
C LEU A 118 17.76 -2.51 12.56
N VAL A 119 16.84 -3.25 11.95
CA VAL A 119 15.42 -2.90 11.94
C VAL A 119 14.65 -3.94 12.73
N TYR A 120 13.77 -3.48 13.60
CA TYR A 120 12.80 -4.27 14.35
C TYR A 120 11.41 -3.72 14.05
N TRP A 121 10.43 -4.58 13.77
CA TRP A 121 9.03 -4.15 13.70
C TRP A 121 8.08 -5.24 14.16
N GLN A 122 6.96 -4.81 14.73
CA GLN A 122 5.90 -5.70 15.17
C GLN A 122 4.54 -5.03 15.15
N ASN A 123 3.51 -5.88 15.08
CA ASN A 123 2.11 -5.48 15.10
C ASN A 123 1.36 -5.93 16.36
N ARG A 124 1.99 -6.68 17.28
CA ARG A 124 1.35 -7.30 18.45
C ARG A 124 2.31 -7.38 19.65
N GLU A 125 1.78 -7.59 20.85
CA GLU A 125 2.56 -7.91 22.06
C GLU A 125 2.87 -9.40 22.18
N PRO A 126 3.91 -9.81 22.95
CA PRO A 126 4.86 -8.97 23.69
C PRO A 126 6.04 -8.48 22.83
N LYS A 127 6.67 -7.35 23.19
CA LYS A 127 7.92 -6.88 22.56
C LYS A 127 9.16 -7.50 23.22
N LYS A 128 9.93 -8.27 22.45
CA LYS A 128 11.25 -8.76 22.86
C LYS A 128 12.20 -8.72 21.68
N PHE A 129 13.42 -8.29 21.95
CA PHE A 129 14.53 -8.29 21.03
C PHE A 129 15.84 -8.48 21.80
N VAL A 130 16.67 -9.41 21.34
CA VAL A 130 18.03 -9.66 21.85
C VAL A 130 18.95 -9.90 20.65
N MET A 131 20.12 -9.28 20.66
CA MET A 131 21.20 -9.57 19.72
C MET A 131 22.38 -10.18 20.49
N GLU A 132 22.83 -11.33 20.01
CA GLU A 132 24.06 -11.98 20.45
C GLU A 132 25.09 -11.94 19.33
N VAL A 133 26.36 -11.79 19.70
CA VAL A 133 27.50 -11.78 18.78
C VAL A 133 28.54 -12.80 19.22
N ALA A 134 29.26 -13.36 18.26
CA ALA A 134 30.37 -14.27 18.52
C ALA A 134 31.61 -13.78 17.76
N GLY A 135 32.74 -13.65 18.47
CA GLY A 135 34.03 -13.41 17.84
C GLY A 135 34.56 -14.65 17.09
N PRO A 136 35.73 -14.56 16.43
CA PRO A 136 36.30 -15.67 15.67
C PRO A 136 36.54 -16.90 16.55
N GLY A 137 35.75 -17.96 16.32
CA GLY A 137 35.81 -19.20 17.11
C GLY A 137 35.26 -19.11 18.54
N GLY A 138 34.60 -18.00 18.90
CA GLY A 138 33.97 -17.80 20.20
C GLY A 138 32.53 -18.31 20.27
N GLU A 139 31.95 -18.25 21.47
CA GLU A 139 30.53 -18.50 21.71
C GLU A 139 29.70 -17.22 21.51
N PHE A 140 28.39 -17.37 21.32
CA PHE A 140 27.47 -16.24 21.23
C PHE A 140 27.23 -15.64 22.63
N GLU A 141 27.46 -14.33 22.74
CA GLU A 141 27.22 -13.56 23.96
C GLU A 141 26.36 -12.32 23.64
N PRO A 142 25.54 -11.83 24.60
CA PRO A 142 24.80 -10.58 24.40
C PRO A 142 25.73 -9.42 24.06
N ILE A 143 25.33 -8.61 23.08
CA ILE A 143 26.12 -7.45 22.69
C ILE A 143 26.26 -6.44 23.83
N THR A 144 27.47 -5.91 24.01
CA THR A 144 27.77 -4.95 25.08
C THR A 144 27.89 -3.52 24.54
N PRO A 145 27.57 -2.48 25.33
CA PRO A 145 27.67 -1.09 24.89
C PRO A 145 29.04 -0.64 24.40
N GLU A 146 30.11 -1.30 24.85
CA GLU A 146 31.50 -0.90 24.59
C GLU A 146 31.93 -1.12 23.14
N VAL A 147 31.22 -1.97 22.39
CA VAL A 147 31.50 -2.21 20.96
C VAL A 147 30.62 -1.37 20.03
N LEU A 148 29.73 -0.54 20.58
CA LEU A 148 28.78 0.28 19.84
C LEU A 148 29.28 1.73 19.74
N PHE A 149 29.36 2.23 18.52
CA PHE A 149 29.75 3.61 18.24
C PHE A 149 28.78 4.30 17.28
N ARG A 150 28.67 5.63 17.36
CA ARG A 150 27.94 6.46 16.40
C ARG A 150 28.76 7.68 16.02
N VAL A 151 28.43 8.23 14.86
CA VAL A 151 28.93 9.52 14.40
C VAL A 151 28.12 10.64 15.09
N PRO A 152 28.75 11.74 15.55
CA PRO A 152 28.03 12.90 16.06
C PRO A 152 27.05 13.50 15.03
N ASP A 153 25.98 14.14 15.53
CA ASP A 153 24.97 14.75 14.67
C ASP A 153 25.61 15.79 13.71
N GLY A 154 25.37 15.65 12.41
CA GLY A 154 25.89 16.53 11.36
C GLY A 154 27.26 16.15 10.80
N GLU A 155 27.89 15.10 11.31
CA GLU A 155 29.07 14.50 10.69
C GLU A 155 28.69 13.34 9.75
N GLU A 156 29.49 13.14 8.70
CA GLU A 156 29.33 12.04 7.73
C GLU A 156 30.50 11.07 7.85
N PHE A 157 30.31 9.86 7.32
CA PHE A 157 31.37 8.86 7.20
C PHE A 157 31.48 8.39 5.76
N THR A 158 32.64 7.87 5.38
CA THR A 158 32.83 7.23 4.08
C THR A 158 32.56 5.74 4.20
N SER A 159 31.61 5.24 3.39
CA SER A 159 31.30 3.83 3.31
C SER A 159 32.51 2.98 2.91
N SER A 160 32.51 1.72 3.34
CA SER A 160 33.50 0.74 2.96
C SER A 160 33.70 0.63 1.44
N GLU A 161 34.92 0.32 1.04
CA GLU A 161 35.28 0.00 -0.35
C GLU A 161 34.81 -1.41 -0.77
N GLY A 162 34.09 -2.13 0.10
CA GLY A 162 33.50 -3.42 -0.18
C GLY A 162 34.24 -4.58 0.48
N LYS A 163 34.31 -5.72 -0.21
CA LYS A 163 35.02 -6.92 0.23
C LYS A 163 36.38 -7.00 -0.48
N ASP A 164 37.41 -7.44 0.26
CA ASP A 164 38.69 -7.77 -0.33
C ASP A 164 38.67 -9.13 -1.07
N ASP A 165 39.80 -9.50 -1.67
CA ASP A 165 39.96 -10.75 -2.42
C ASP A 165 39.74 -12.02 -1.58
N GLU A 166 39.80 -11.92 -0.25
CA GLU A 166 39.54 -13.02 0.69
C GLU A 166 38.05 -13.07 1.15
N GLY A 167 37.25 -12.12 0.67
CA GLY A 167 35.83 -11.96 0.99
C GLY A 167 35.57 -11.29 2.34
N PHE A 168 36.57 -10.66 2.97
CA PHE A 168 36.37 -9.87 4.18
C PHE A 168 35.87 -8.49 3.81
N ARG A 169 34.81 -8.03 4.49
CA ARG A 169 34.40 -6.63 4.38
C ARG A 169 35.48 -5.73 4.98
N LEU A 170 35.84 -4.68 4.25
CA LEU A 170 36.73 -3.61 4.73
C LEU A 170 35.96 -2.67 5.68
N PRO A 171 36.61 -2.02 6.67
CA PRO A 171 35.91 -1.12 7.57
C PRO A 171 35.44 0.16 6.87
N ASP A 172 34.39 0.77 7.41
CA ASP A 172 33.95 2.12 7.05
C ASP A 172 34.89 3.16 7.70
N LYS A 173 35.04 4.33 7.07
CA LYS A 173 35.93 5.39 7.55
C LYS A 173 35.11 6.50 8.18
N ALA A 174 35.09 6.54 9.51
CA ALA A 174 34.41 7.56 10.31
C ALA A 174 35.39 8.22 11.28
N GLU A 175 35.33 9.55 11.40
CA GLU A 175 36.08 10.32 12.40
C GLU A 175 35.20 10.62 13.62
N ASN A 176 35.81 11.01 14.75
CA ASN A 176 35.13 11.48 15.97
C ASN A 176 34.01 10.58 16.54
N LEU A 177 34.09 9.27 16.32
CA LEU A 177 33.12 8.32 16.85
C LEU A 177 32.96 8.44 18.37
N ILE A 178 31.71 8.46 18.82
CA ILE A 178 31.33 8.46 20.24
C ILE A 178 30.62 7.15 20.59
N THR A 179 30.74 6.71 21.84
CA THR A 179 30.08 5.48 22.31
C THR A 179 28.56 5.59 22.23
N GLY A 180 27.92 4.58 21.67
CA GLY A 180 26.46 4.46 21.53
C GLY A 180 26.03 4.15 20.10
N LEU A 181 24.76 4.38 19.83
CA LEU A 181 24.09 4.17 18.56
C LEU A 181 22.94 5.16 18.42
N ASP A 182 22.46 5.38 17.22
CA ASP A 182 21.23 6.13 16.95
C ASP A 182 20.04 5.20 16.86
N HIS A 183 18.90 5.67 17.35
CA HIS A 183 17.62 5.00 17.15
C HIS A 183 16.60 5.95 16.54
N GLU A 184 15.66 5.36 15.82
CA GLU A 184 14.48 6.00 15.27
C GLU A 184 13.28 5.08 15.49
N ALA A 185 12.16 5.62 15.97
CA ALA A 185 10.90 4.88 16.04
C ALA A 185 9.85 5.47 15.11
N ARG A 186 9.13 4.58 14.43
CA ARG A 186 8.03 4.88 13.52
C ARG A 186 6.76 4.18 13.98
N LYS A 187 5.63 4.88 13.96
CA LYS A 187 4.31 4.30 14.22
C LYS A 187 3.78 3.71 12.90
N LEU A 188 3.35 2.45 12.95
CA LEU A 188 2.82 1.75 11.78
C LEU A 188 1.33 2.07 11.53
N GLY A 189 0.61 2.52 12.57
CA GLY A 189 -0.85 2.65 12.51
C GLY A 189 -1.48 1.27 12.37
N ASP A 190 -2.55 1.15 11.59
CA ASP A 190 -3.24 -0.14 11.38
C ASP A 190 -2.60 -0.98 10.25
N ARG A 191 -1.36 -0.66 9.86
CA ARG A 191 -0.67 -1.31 8.74
C ARG A 191 -0.02 -2.61 9.15
N THR A 192 -0.31 -3.69 8.44
CA THR A 192 0.54 -4.90 8.44
C THR A 192 1.77 -4.65 7.56
N VAL A 193 2.96 -4.71 8.15
CA VAL A 193 4.23 -4.47 7.44
C VAL A 193 4.95 -5.79 7.21
N THR A 194 5.20 -6.15 5.95
CA THR A 194 5.83 -7.44 5.61
C THR A 194 7.27 -7.28 5.09
N SER A 195 7.66 -6.05 4.73
CA SER A 195 9.04 -5.70 4.34
C SER A 195 9.50 -4.39 5.00
N VAL A 196 10.82 -4.25 5.20
CA VAL A 196 11.42 -3.00 5.70
C VAL A 196 11.22 -1.82 4.75
N ALA A 197 10.99 -2.09 3.47
CA ALA A 197 10.74 -1.03 2.51
C ALA A 197 9.41 -0.31 2.76
N GLU A 198 8.40 -1.00 3.29
CA GLU A 198 7.13 -0.38 3.69
C GLU A 198 7.25 0.59 4.87
N LEU A 199 8.42 0.62 5.53
CA LEU A 199 8.72 1.64 6.54
C LEU A 199 9.12 2.97 5.90
N GLN A 200 9.48 2.99 4.61
CA GLN A 200 9.86 4.20 3.89
C GLN A 200 8.74 5.23 3.94
N GLY A 201 9.12 6.48 4.20
CA GLY A 201 8.17 7.58 4.23
C GLY A 201 7.20 7.57 5.42
N LEU A 202 7.25 6.59 6.33
CA LEU A 202 6.49 6.69 7.57
C LEU A 202 7.03 7.85 8.44
N PRO A 203 6.14 8.60 9.12
CA PRO A 203 6.56 9.70 9.96
C PRO A 203 7.43 9.20 11.10
N GLN A 204 8.47 9.97 11.38
CA GLN A 204 9.38 9.75 12.50
C GLN A 204 8.72 10.25 13.78
N ASN A 205 8.50 9.36 14.76
CA ASN A 205 7.82 9.70 16.01
C ASN A 205 8.79 9.99 17.15
N SER A 206 9.98 9.37 17.14
CA SER A 206 11.06 9.65 18.09
C SER A 206 12.42 9.31 17.50
N GLU A 207 13.45 10.02 17.93
CA GLU A 207 14.85 9.78 17.54
C GLU A 207 15.83 10.18 18.64
N GLY A 208 17.06 9.65 18.54
CA GLY A 208 18.19 10.15 19.32
C GLY A 208 19.27 9.10 19.58
N GLY A 209 20.31 9.50 20.31
CA GLY A 209 21.38 8.59 20.73
C GLY A 209 20.97 7.69 21.90
N ARG A 210 21.45 6.44 21.89
CA ARG A 210 21.34 5.46 22.98
C ARG A 210 22.67 4.76 23.21
N LYS A 211 22.85 4.19 24.40
CA LYS A 211 24.04 3.40 24.75
C LYS A 211 23.87 1.90 24.52
N LYS A 212 22.63 1.41 24.48
CA LYS A 212 22.30 -0.01 24.43
C LYS A 212 21.40 -0.30 23.24
N LEU A 213 21.65 -1.44 22.60
CA LEU A 213 20.83 -1.99 21.54
C LEU A 213 19.68 -2.81 22.17
N ASP A 214 18.66 -2.12 22.66
CA ASP A 214 17.49 -2.72 23.31
C ASP A 214 16.22 -1.89 23.02
N LEU A 215 15.07 -2.46 23.37
CA LEU A 215 13.76 -1.80 23.25
C LEU A 215 13.34 -1.09 24.55
N ASP A 216 14.27 -0.84 25.48
CA ASP A 216 13.98 -0.25 26.80
C ASP A 216 13.88 1.29 26.70
N PHE A 217 12.84 1.73 26.01
CA PHE A 217 12.40 3.12 25.91
C PHE A 217 10.92 3.23 25.58
N ARG A 218 10.40 4.46 25.61
CA ARG A 218 9.00 4.73 25.35
C ARG A 218 8.65 4.36 23.90
N LEU A 219 7.99 3.22 23.75
CA LEU A 219 7.43 2.70 22.52
C LEU A 219 5.95 2.40 22.74
N PRO A 220 5.10 2.46 21.69
CA PRO A 220 3.77 1.87 21.74
C PRO A 220 3.80 0.39 22.14
N ASP A 221 2.66 -0.12 22.58
CA ASP A 221 2.49 -1.54 22.93
C ASP A 221 2.51 -2.41 21.66
N GLU A 222 1.91 -1.91 20.58
CA GLU A 222 1.81 -2.57 19.27
C GLU A 222 2.02 -1.59 18.12
N ASN A 223 2.17 -2.13 16.90
CA ASN A 223 2.21 -1.36 15.64
C ASN A 223 3.30 -0.29 15.59
N PHE A 224 4.55 -0.70 15.80
CA PHE A 224 5.71 0.18 15.69
C PHE A 224 6.89 -0.51 14.99
N ALA A 225 7.78 0.30 14.45
CA ALA A 225 9.10 -0.11 14.01
C ALA A 225 10.18 0.72 14.71
N VAL A 226 11.33 0.11 14.93
CA VAL A 226 12.54 0.74 15.44
C VAL A 226 13.68 0.47 14.48
N ILE A 227 14.41 1.51 14.12
CA ILE A 227 15.61 1.44 13.30
C ILE A 227 16.78 1.89 14.15
N PHE A 228 17.75 1.02 14.34
CA PHE A 228 19.01 1.29 15.02
C PHE A 228 20.13 1.46 13.99
N ARG A 229 20.99 2.45 14.20
CA ARG A 229 22.11 2.78 13.31
C ARG A 229 23.36 3.05 14.12
N GLY A 230 24.51 2.63 13.63
CA GLY A 230 25.78 2.88 14.30
C GLY A 230 26.89 2.06 13.70
N PHE A 231 27.93 1.79 14.49
CA PHE A 231 29.10 1.03 14.11
C PHE A 231 29.39 -0.03 15.15
N PHE A 232 29.77 -1.21 14.68
CA PHE A 232 30.47 -2.20 15.51
C PHE A 232 31.98 -1.96 15.44
N ALA A 233 32.63 -1.87 16.59
CA ALA A 233 34.08 -1.93 16.66
C ALA A 233 34.57 -3.38 16.61
N ILE A 234 35.23 -3.73 15.52
CA ILE A 234 35.78 -5.07 15.27
C ILE A 234 37.25 -5.09 15.71
N PRO A 235 37.59 -5.83 16.77
CA PRO A 235 38.90 -5.74 17.41
C PRO A 235 40.02 -6.43 16.63
N ALA A 236 39.69 -7.40 15.78
CA ALA A 236 40.64 -8.15 14.95
C ALA A 236 39.96 -8.71 13.70
N ASP A 237 40.73 -8.98 12.66
CA ASP A 237 40.24 -9.68 11.46
C ASP A 237 39.68 -11.06 11.84
N GLY A 238 38.53 -11.43 11.26
CA GLY A 238 38.00 -12.78 11.42
C GLY A 238 36.58 -12.97 10.94
N GLU A 239 36.09 -14.20 11.10
CA GLU A 239 34.69 -14.56 10.86
C GLU A 239 33.90 -14.38 12.16
N TYR A 240 32.95 -13.46 12.16
CA TYR A 240 32.09 -13.13 13.28
C TYR A 240 30.70 -13.72 13.09
N GLY A 241 30.08 -14.16 14.18
CA GLY A 241 28.67 -14.58 14.21
C GLY A 241 27.77 -13.47 14.75
N ALA A 242 26.57 -13.35 14.19
CA ALA A 242 25.48 -12.57 14.76
C ALA A 242 24.24 -13.47 14.87
N LYS A 243 23.47 -13.30 15.96
CA LYS A 243 22.20 -13.98 16.19
C LYS A 243 21.17 -12.97 16.70
N LEU A 244 19.99 -12.99 16.09
CA LEU A 244 18.85 -12.18 16.50
C LEU A 244 17.79 -13.09 17.10
N ILE A 245 17.29 -12.75 18.28
CA ILE A 245 16.20 -13.46 18.97
C ILE A 245 15.10 -12.44 19.22
N SER A 246 13.89 -12.71 18.74
CA SER A 246 12.84 -11.70 18.72
C SER A 246 11.43 -12.30 18.74
N THR A 247 10.47 -11.55 19.29
CA THR A 247 9.04 -11.80 19.09
C THR A 247 8.49 -11.06 17.86
N GLY A 248 9.15 -10.00 17.42
CA GLY A 248 8.85 -9.27 16.19
C GLY A 248 9.77 -9.66 15.03
N ASN A 249 9.55 -9.05 13.88
CA ASN A 249 10.42 -9.20 12.71
C ASN A 249 11.69 -8.37 12.89
N CYS A 250 12.84 -8.93 12.51
CA CYS A 250 14.11 -8.19 12.52
C CYS A 250 14.92 -8.40 11.24
N GLN A 251 15.67 -7.38 10.84
CA GLN A 251 16.70 -7.51 9.81
C GLN A 251 17.97 -6.77 10.24
N LEU A 252 19.14 -7.37 9.98
CA LEU A 252 20.46 -6.78 10.25
C LEU A 252 21.21 -6.57 8.94
N PHE A 253 21.61 -5.33 8.71
CA PHE A 253 22.42 -4.90 7.59
C PHE A 253 23.78 -4.42 8.07
N PHE A 254 24.83 -4.69 7.29
CA PHE A 254 26.16 -4.09 7.44
C PHE A 254 26.40 -3.10 6.30
N GLY A 255 26.98 -1.94 6.60
CA GLY A 255 27.15 -0.82 5.67
C GLY A 255 26.28 0.39 6.00
N PRO A 256 26.23 1.41 5.11
CA PRO A 256 25.37 2.56 5.28
C PRO A 256 23.91 2.14 5.32
N THR A 257 23.09 2.96 5.97
CA THR A 257 21.65 2.71 6.05
C THR A 257 21.04 2.64 4.65
N PRO A 258 20.33 1.56 4.30
CA PRO A 258 19.61 1.47 3.03
C PRO A 258 18.74 2.70 2.82
N ALA A 259 18.75 3.28 1.61
CA ALA A 259 18.02 4.53 1.31
C ALA A 259 16.52 4.44 1.69
N VAL A 260 15.92 3.25 1.53
CA VAL A 260 14.53 2.96 1.89
C VAL A 260 14.23 3.14 3.40
N LEU A 261 15.26 3.02 4.24
CA LEU A 261 15.20 3.16 5.69
C LEU A 261 15.62 4.56 6.17
N MET A 262 16.10 5.43 5.30
CA MET A 262 16.45 6.79 5.69
C MET A 262 15.19 7.57 6.15
N PRO A 263 15.30 8.45 7.14
CA PRO A 263 14.19 9.30 7.56
C PRO A 263 13.77 10.25 6.44
N ARG A 264 12.50 10.69 6.41
CA ARG A 264 12.10 11.83 5.58
C ARG A 264 12.91 13.06 6.01
N SER A 265 13.45 13.82 5.07
CA SER A 265 14.11 15.10 5.39
C SER A 265 13.15 15.99 6.18
N LYS A 266 13.62 16.60 7.28
CA LYS A 266 12.85 17.51 8.14
C LYS A 266 12.30 18.77 7.44
N ASP A 267 12.74 19.06 6.21
CA ASP A 267 12.36 20.24 5.42
C ASP A 267 10.89 20.28 4.92
N GLU A 268 10.02 19.41 5.43
CA GLU A 268 8.58 19.42 5.13
C GLU A 268 7.77 20.38 6.03
N SER A 269 8.36 21.49 6.50
CA SER A 269 7.66 22.43 7.39
C SER A 269 6.79 23.48 6.68
N GLU A 270 6.71 23.45 5.34
CA GLU A 270 5.78 24.28 4.58
C GLU A 270 4.47 23.52 4.31
N ASP A 271 3.34 24.23 4.41
CA ASP A 271 2.01 23.70 4.13
C ASP A 271 1.90 23.36 2.63
N LYS A 272 1.92 22.06 2.32
CA LYS A 272 1.88 21.56 0.94
C LYS A 272 0.47 21.63 0.37
N TRP A 273 0.35 21.37 -0.92
CA TRP A 273 -0.93 21.15 -1.59
C TRP A 273 -1.18 19.66 -1.80
N ARG A 274 -2.32 19.19 -1.31
CA ARG A 274 -2.92 17.90 -1.67
C ARG A 274 -3.66 18.05 -2.99
N VAL A 275 -3.15 17.38 -4.02
CA VAL A 275 -3.65 17.42 -5.38
C VAL A 275 -4.31 16.10 -5.69
N LYS A 276 -5.61 16.13 -5.99
CA LYS A 276 -6.39 14.97 -6.46
C LYS A 276 -6.51 15.03 -7.97
N LEU A 277 -6.27 13.89 -8.59
CA LEU A 277 -6.31 13.70 -10.03
C LEU A 277 -7.51 12.86 -10.43
N ARG A 278 -7.81 12.86 -11.73
CA ARG A 278 -8.66 11.84 -12.33
C ARG A 278 -8.13 10.43 -12.05
N TYR A 279 -9.01 9.44 -12.24
CA TYR A 279 -8.69 8.02 -12.06
C TYR A 279 -8.16 7.65 -10.65
N GLY A 280 -8.52 8.45 -9.65
CA GLY A 280 -8.18 8.20 -8.24
C GLY A 280 -6.75 8.57 -7.85
N GLY A 281 -6.00 9.29 -8.71
CA GLY A 281 -4.68 9.79 -8.36
C GLY A 281 -4.74 10.82 -7.24
N ASN A 282 -3.70 10.86 -6.41
CA ASN A 282 -3.51 11.84 -5.37
C ASN A 282 -2.02 12.03 -5.06
N LEU A 283 -1.57 13.24 -4.82
CA LEU A 283 -0.20 13.52 -4.40
C LEU A 283 -0.16 14.77 -3.53
N ASP A 284 0.83 14.86 -2.66
CA ASP A 284 1.11 16.06 -1.89
C ASP A 284 2.38 16.73 -2.47
N GLY A 285 2.35 18.04 -2.74
CA GLY A 285 3.46 18.76 -3.35
C GLY A 285 3.30 20.28 -3.33
N ASN A 286 4.29 21.00 -3.82
CA ASN A 286 4.30 22.45 -3.90
C ASN A 286 4.06 22.92 -5.33
N PHE A 287 3.25 23.96 -5.53
CA PHE A 287 3.10 24.58 -6.84
C PHE A 287 4.38 25.30 -7.24
N LYS A 288 4.93 24.97 -8.41
CA LYS A 288 5.99 25.75 -9.06
C LYS A 288 5.43 26.75 -10.04
N SER A 289 4.41 26.36 -10.81
CA SER A 289 3.71 27.25 -11.74
C SER A 289 2.37 26.66 -12.16
N TRP A 290 1.44 27.50 -12.59
CA TRP A 290 0.27 27.07 -13.34
C TRP A 290 0.00 28.07 -14.46
N ALA A 291 0.27 27.66 -15.69
CA ALA A 291 0.10 28.46 -16.90
C ALA A 291 -0.23 27.55 -18.09
N ASP A 292 -0.87 28.10 -19.12
CA ASP A 292 -1.20 27.37 -20.35
C ASP A 292 -1.89 26.02 -20.09
N ASP A 293 -2.87 26.02 -19.18
CA ASP A 293 -3.61 24.83 -18.73
C ASP A 293 -2.74 23.69 -18.20
N LYS A 294 -1.54 24.00 -17.71
CA LYS A 294 -0.62 23.04 -17.10
C LYS A 294 -0.15 23.52 -15.74
N CYS A 295 -0.30 22.64 -14.76
CA CYS A 295 0.13 22.85 -13.39
C CYS A 295 1.43 22.06 -13.14
N LEU A 296 2.51 22.75 -12.83
CA LEU A 296 3.79 22.16 -12.45
C LEU A 296 3.83 22.02 -10.94
N ILE A 297 3.91 20.78 -10.46
CA ILE A 297 3.98 20.46 -9.03
C ILE A 297 5.30 19.77 -8.75
N ASP A 298 6.04 20.31 -7.78
CA ASP A 298 7.17 19.63 -7.17
C ASP A 298 6.65 18.70 -6.09
N CYS A 299 6.76 17.40 -6.31
CA CYS A 299 6.24 16.39 -5.41
C CYS A 299 7.21 15.22 -5.29
N ARG A 300 7.10 14.53 -4.16
CA ARG A 300 7.90 13.36 -3.88
C ARG A 300 7.10 12.12 -4.24
N VAL A 301 7.36 11.57 -5.42
CA VAL A 301 6.77 10.29 -5.85
C VAL A 301 7.68 9.12 -5.47
N ASP A 302 8.99 9.29 -5.58
CA ASP A 302 10.01 8.30 -5.20
C ASP A 302 10.96 8.84 -4.11
N ASN A 303 12.14 8.26 -3.97
CA ASN A 303 13.17 8.79 -3.07
C ASN A 303 13.72 10.17 -3.45
N GLN A 304 13.23 10.80 -4.52
CA GLN A 304 13.63 12.12 -4.98
C GLN A 304 12.41 13.04 -5.14
N SER A 305 12.65 14.35 -5.10
CA SER A 305 11.64 15.31 -5.54
C SER A 305 11.58 15.31 -7.06
N ARG A 306 10.36 15.37 -7.60
CA ARG A 306 10.12 15.39 -9.04
C ARG A 306 9.14 16.49 -9.41
N ASP A 307 9.47 17.16 -10.50
CA ASP A 307 8.59 18.10 -11.15
C ASP A 307 7.65 17.36 -12.10
N ILE A 308 6.36 17.35 -11.77
CA ILE A 308 5.32 16.74 -12.60
C ILE A 308 4.47 17.85 -13.20
N THR A 309 4.41 17.88 -14.52
CA THR A 309 3.54 18.81 -15.27
C THR A 309 2.20 18.13 -15.52
N ILE A 310 1.13 18.62 -14.90
CA ILE A 310 -0.20 18.01 -14.95
C ILE A 310 -1.14 18.95 -15.72
N PRO A 311 -1.81 18.51 -16.79
CA PRO A 311 -2.85 19.31 -17.43
C PRO A 311 -4.00 19.62 -16.47
N ALA A 312 -4.56 20.83 -16.55
CA ALA A 312 -5.63 21.28 -15.67
C ALA A 312 -6.87 20.37 -15.74
N MET A 313 -7.13 19.75 -16.90
CA MET A 313 -8.23 18.79 -17.10
C MET A 313 -8.08 17.47 -16.31
N GLU A 314 -6.85 17.14 -15.89
CA GLU A 314 -6.54 15.95 -15.08
C GLU A 314 -6.67 16.23 -13.58
N LEU A 315 -6.75 17.50 -13.18
CA LEU A 315 -6.98 17.93 -11.81
C LEU A 315 -8.47 17.80 -11.46
N THR A 316 -8.78 17.37 -10.24
CA THR A 316 -10.16 17.29 -9.73
C THR A 316 -10.36 18.17 -8.51
N GLU A 317 -9.46 18.09 -7.53
CA GLU A 317 -9.45 18.97 -6.37
C GLU A 317 -8.01 19.27 -5.94
N LEU A 318 -7.76 20.46 -5.42
CA LEU A 318 -6.49 20.86 -4.83
C LEU A 318 -6.78 21.50 -3.47
N TRP A 319 -6.11 21.08 -2.41
CA TRP A 319 -6.34 21.57 -1.05
C TRP A 319 -5.03 21.83 -0.34
N ALA A 320 -4.92 22.91 0.43
CA ALA A 320 -3.82 23.05 1.38
C ALA A 320 -3.86 21.88 2.38
N THR A 321 -2.70 21.31 2.75
CA THR A 321 -2.66 20.18 3.68
C THR A 321 -3.18 20.53 5.08
N SER A 322 -3.16 21.81 5.45
CA SER A 322 -3.76 22.34 6.67
C SER A 322 -5.28 22.56 6.59
N ALA A 323 -5.91 22.34 5.43
CA ALA A 323 -7.34 22.59 5.26
C ALA A 323 -8.19 21.69 6.17
N ASN A 324 -9.05 22.31 6.98
CA ASN A 324 -10.02 21.61 7.81
C ASN A 324 -11.30 21.31 7.01
N MET A 325 -11.42 20.07 6.51
CA MET A 325 -12.55 19.66 5.67
C MET A 325 -13.90 19.68 6.41
N ASP A 326 -13.92 19.59 7.74
CA ASP A 326 -15.16 19.66 8.52
C ASP A 326 -15.78 21.06 8.51
N GLU A 327 -14.94 22.11 8.51
CA GLU A 327 -15.38 23.51 8.41
C GLU A 327 -15.93 23.86 7.02
N LEU A 328 -15.57 23.07 6.00
CA LEU A 328 -15.95 23.32 4.61
C LEU A 328 -17.26 22.65 4.21
N LYS A 329 -17.82 21.74 5.03
CA LYS A 329 -19.01 20.95 4.68
C LYS A 329 -20.18 21.80 4.18
N SER A 330 -20.46 22.94 4.82
CA SER A 330 -21.55 23.83 4.41
C SER A 330 -21.25 24.61 3.14
N GLU A 331 -20.01 25.06 2.96
CA GLU A 331 -19.60 25.82 1.77
C GLU A 331 -19.47 24.91 0.53
N ARG A 332 -19.23 23.60 0.75
CA ARG A 332 -19.20 22.57 -0.31
C ARG A 332 -20.58 22.06 -0.73
N ALA A 333 -21.64 22.40 0.00
CA ALA A 333 -22.99 22.03 -0.42
C ALA A 333 -23.30 22.64 -1.80
N ASP A 334 -23.97 21.86 -2.65
CA ASP A 334 -24.36 22.29 -4.00
C ASP A 334 -23.17 22.81 -4.83
N GLU A 335 -22.09 22.02 -4.90
CA GLU A 335 -20.92 22.30 -5.74
C GLU A 335 -21.34 22.38 -7.23
N PRO A 336 -20.98 23.45 -7.96
CA PRO A 336 -21.26 23.55 -9.38
C PRO A 336 -20.55 22.45 -10.16
N THR A 337 -21.17 22.01 -11.25
CA THR A 337 -20.60 20.97 -12.13
C THR A 337 -19.90 21.55 -13.34
N ASP A 338 -20.26 22.77 -13.74
CA ASP A 338 -19.86 23.48 -14.96
C ASP A 338 -18.79 24.56 -14.74
N LEU A 339 -18.58 24.98 -13.50
CA LEU A 339 -17.58 25.95 -13.09
C LEU A 339 -16.62 25.37 -12.05
N ASP A 340 -15.42 25.93 -11.98
CA ASP A 340 -14.49 25.66 -10.88
C ASP A 340 -14.97 26.40 -9.63
N SER A 341 -14.59 25.88 -8.46
CA SER A 341 -14.86 26.49 -7.16
C SER A 341 -13.58 26.75 -6.40
N VAL A 342 -13.31 28.02 -6.10
CA VAL A 342 -12.18 28.45 -5.30
C VAL A 342 -12.64 28.73 -3.87
N TYR A 343 -12.06 28.03 -2.91
CA TYR A 343 -12.29 28.23 -1.48
C TYR A 343 -11.19 29.14 -0.94
N ALA A 344 -11.53 30.33 -0.46
CA ALA A 344 -10.55 31.29 0.02
C ALA A 344 -10.95 31.92 1.36
N LYS A 345 -9.96 32.20 2.21
CA LYS A 345 -10.12 32.94 3.46
C LYS A 345 -10.44 34.40 3.15
N SER A 346 -11.54 34.88 3.72
CA SER A 346 -11.88 36.31 3.80
C SER A 346 -10.95 37.04 4.79
N LYS A 347 -11.04 38.38 4.83
CA LYS A 347 -10.27 39.19 5.79
C LYS A 347 -10.59 38.86 7.26
N SER A 348 -11.77 38.30 7.55
CA SER A 348 -12.17 37.87 8.90
C SER A 348 -11.75 36.43 9.22
N GLY A 349 -11.00 35.76 8.33
CA GLY A 349 -10.53 34.39 8.51
C GLY A 349 -11.54 33.30 8.12
N ARG A 350 -12.80 33.65 7.85
CA ARG A 350 -13.82 32.69 7.38
C ARG A 350 -13.55 32.29 5.93
N VAL A 351 -13.62 31.00 5.63
CA VAL A 351 -13.54 30.47 4.26
C VAL A 351 -14.85 30.71 3.51
N GLN A 352 -14.75 31.11 2.25
CA GLN A 352 -15.88 31.34 1.35
C GLN A 352 -15.60 30.68 0.00
N ARG A 353 -16.64 30.13 -0.63
CA ARG A 353 -16.60 29.64 -2.01
C ARG A 353 -16.79 30.78 -3.00
N VAL A 354 -15.95 30.81 -4.03
CA VAL A 354 -16.08 31.68 -5.20
C VAL A 354 -16.03 30.81 -6.45
N SER A 355 -17.13 30.75 -7.19
CA SER A 355 -17.22 29.92 -8.40
C SER A 355 -16.87 30.72 -9.66
N GLY A 356 -16.03 30.16 -10.53
CA GLY A 356 -15.49 30.81 -11.72
C GLY A 356 -14.63 29.85 -12.53
N THR A 357 -13.81 30.33 -13.45
CA THR A 357 -12.88 29.50 -14.23
C THR A 357 -11.44 29.82 -13.82
N VAL A 358 -10.69 28.85 -13.33
CA VAL A 358 -9.28 29.01 -12.96
C VAL A 358 -8.45 29.16 -14.24
N LEU A 359 -7.62 30.20 -14.29
CA LEU A 359 -6.75 30.51 -15.43
C LEU A 359 -5.27 30.19 -15.14
N GLY A 360 -4.93 29.93 -13.88
CA GLY A 360 -3.58 29.59 -13.44
C GLY A 360 -3.10 30.43 -12.26
N ILE A 361 -1.78 30.43 -12.03
CA ILE A 361 -1.11 31.13 -10.94
C ILE A 361 -0.01 32.01 -11.53
N ALA A 362 -0.01 33.29 -11.16
CA ALA A 362 1.05 34.24 -11.48
C ALA A 362 1.28 35.19 -10.31
N ASP A 363 2.53 35.57 -10.05
CA ASP A 363 2.92 36.53 -9.00
C ASP A 363 2.30 36.21 -7.63
N GLU A 364 2.39 34.95 -7.18
CA GLU A 364 1.82 34.45 -5.91
C GLU A 364 0.30 34.64 -5.78
N ALA A 365 -0.41 34.79 -6.90
CA ALA A 365 -1.86 34.93 -6.93
C ALA A 365 -2.51 33.92 -7.90
N LEU A 366 -3.62 33.34 -7.45
CA LEU A 366 -4.52 32.57 -8.31
C LEU A 366 -5.29 33.53 -9.22
N ARG A 367 -5.20 33.32 -10.53
CA ARG A 367 -5.97 34.01 -11.56
C ARG A 367 -7.20 33.19 -11.89
N PHE A 368 -8.35 33.85 -11.94
CA PHE A 368 -9.60 33.19 -12.31
C PHE A 368 -10.57 34.18 -12.96
N GLU A 369 -11.40 33.69 -13.86
CA GLU A 369 -12.48 34.45 -14.46
C GLU A 369 -13.73 34.35 -13.59
N TYR A 370 -14.29 35.50 -13.22
CA TYR A 370 -15.51 35.62 -12.45
C TYR A 370 -16.45 36.61 -13.12
N SER A 371 -17.64 36.14 -13.53
CA SER A 371 -18.64 36.95 -14.23
C SER A 371 -18.06 37.67 -15.47
N GLY A 372 -17.28 36.96 -16.29
CA GLY A 372 -16.67 37.47 -17.53
C GLY A 372 -15.53 38.47 -17.32
N LYS A 373 -14.96 38.55 -16.12
CA LYS A 373 -13.79 39.39 -15.81
C LYS A 373 -12.73 38.59 -15.09
N GLU A 374 -11.49 38.76 -15.49
CA GLU A 374 -10.36 38.24 -14.75
C GLU A 374 -10.22 38.91 -13.38
N ARG A 375 -9.97 38.09 -12.36
CA ARG A 375 -9.77 38.46 -10.95
C ARG A 375 -8.57 37.68 -10.39
N THR A 376 -8.03 38.19 -9.29
CA THR A 376 -6.93 37.53 -8.57
C THR A 376 -7.25 37.35 -7.09
N ILE A 377 -6.75 36.25 -6.52
CA ILE A 377 -6.74 35.98 -5.08
C ILE A 377 -5.32 35.62 -4.68
N ALA A 378 -4.76 36.27 -3.66
CA ALA A 378 -3.44 35.89 -3.13
C ALA A 378 -3.44 34.41 -2.72
N LEU A 379 -2.43 33.65 -3.17
CA LEU A 379 -2.39 32.19 -3.05
C LEU A 379 -2.41 31.75 -1.57
N GLU A 380 -1.76 32.50 -0.68
CA GLU A 380 -1.80 32.31 0.79
C GLU A 380 -3.22 32.33 1.40
N ARG A 381 -4.20 32.93 0.70
CA ARG A 381 -5.60 32.96 1.13
C ARG A 381 -6.41 31.81 0.54
N VAL A 382 -5.93 31.16 -0.51
CA VAL A 382 -6.62 30.03 -1.12
C VAL A 382 -6.44 28.80 -0.24
N VAL A 383 -7.54 28.18 0.15
CA VAL A 383 -7.60 26.96 0.97
C VAL A 383 -7.79 25.74 0.10
N GLY A 384 -8.52 25.90 -1.01
CA GLY A 384 -8.66 24.83 -2.00
C GLY A 384 -9.35 25.27 -3.27
N ILE A 385 -9.31 24.38 -4.26
CA ILE A 385 -9.84 24.53 -5.60
C ILE A 385 -10.53 23.21 -5.94
N VAL A 386 -11.76 23.25 -6.42
CA VAL A 386 -12.46 22.11 -7.02
C VAL A 386 -12.65 22.43 -8.49
N MET A 387 -12.14 21.56 -9.36
CA MET A 387 -12.23 21.76 -10.80
C MET A 387 -13.61 21.36 -11.29
N ARG A 388 -14.10 22.04 -12.33
CA ARG A 388 -15.33 21.66 -13.04
C ARG A 388 -15.25 20.23 -13.54
N LYS A 389 -16.40 19.56 -13.66
CA LYS A 389 -16.46 18.26 -14.31
C LYS A 389 -16.41 18.46 -15.83
N PRO A 390 -15.45 17.85 -16.55
CA PRO A 390 -15.41 17.84 -18.01
C PRO A 390 -16.69 17.27 -18.60
N GLU A 391 -17.12 17.80 -19.74
CA GLU A 391 -18.27 17.29 -20.47
C GLU A 391 -17.93 15.95 -21.14
N SER A 392 -18.95 15.14 -21.39
CA SER A 392 -18.81 13.86 -22.10
C SER A 392 -18.27 14.11 -23.51
N GLY A 393 -16.99 13.81 -23.73
CA GLY A 393 -16.28 14.03 -25.01
C GLY A 393 -15.04 14.92 -24.91
N ASP A 394 -14.83 15.62 -23.80
CA ASP A 394 -13.64 16.47 -23.57
C ASP A 394 -12.35 15.67 -23.32
N VAL A 395 -12.46 14.36 -23.14
CA VAL A 395 -11.34 13.49 -22.77
C VAL A 395 -11.12 12.46 -23.87
N GLU A 396 -10.03 12.61 -24.62
CA GLU A 396 -9.52 11.52 -25.44
C GLU A 396 -9.18 10.35 -24.53
N ALA A 397 -9.73 9.19 -24.87
CA ALA A 397 -9.78 8.00 -24.03
C ALA A 397 -8.44 7.27 -23.92
N ASP A 398 -7.33 7.93 -23.58
CA ASP A 398 -6.20 7.20 -22.98
C ASP A 398 -6.50 7.00 -21.50
N VAL A 399 -7.40 6.04 -21.27
CA VAL A 399 -7.86 5.75 -19.93
C VAL A 399 -6.72 5.12 -19.17
N ALA A 400 -6.41 5.65 -17.99
CA ALA A 400 -5.37 5.14 -17.12
C ALA A 400 -5.78 3.75 -16.58
N PRO A 401 -5.30 2.63 -17.15
CA PRO A 401 -5.80 1.33 -16.73
C PRO A 401 -5.28 0.93 -15.35
N HIS A 402 -4.21 1.58 -14.89
CA HIS A 402 -3.56 1.27 -13.62
C HIS A 402 -3.46 2.51 -12.74
N ARG A 403 -3.37 2.25 -11.44
CA ARG A 403 -3.03 3.24 -10.42
C ARG A 403 -1.83 2.73 -9.64
N PHE A 404 -0.78 3.54 -9.59
CA PHE A 404 0.48 3.24 -8.93
C PHE A 404 0.47 3.91 -7.57
N GLU A 405 0.50 3.12 -6.50
CA GLU A 405 0.60 3.58 -5.13
C GLU A 405 2.08 3.50 -4.71
N PHE A 406 2.68 4.64 -4.44
CA PHE A 406 4.08 4.78 -4.07
C PHE A 406 4.25 4.65 -2.56
N LEU A 407 5.44 4.25 -2.13
CA LEU A 407 5.80 4.22 -0.71
C LEU A 407 5.85 5.63 -0.08
N SER A 408 6.03 6.67 -0.90
CA SER A 408 5.86 8.08 -0.50
C SER A 408 4.43 8.41 -0.03
N GLY A 409 3.44 7.58 -0.38
CA GLY A 409 2.02 7.84 -0.16
C GLY A 409 1.34 8.51 -1.36
N ALA A 410 2.10 8.97 -2.35
CA ALA A 410 1.53 9.43 -3.61
C ALA A 410 0.86 8.27 -4.36
N SER A 411 -0.14 8.60 -5.15
CA SER A 411 -0.83 7.70 -6.06
C SER A 411 -0.98 8.37 -7.42
N LEU A 412 -0.44 7.75 -8.47
CA LEU A 412 -0.54 8.29 -9.83
C LEU A 412 -1.32 7.33 -10.74
N PRO A 413 -2.20 7.87 -11.60
CA PRO A 413 -2.80 7.09 -12.67
C PRO A 413 -1.79 6.89 -13.80
N GLY A 414 -1.88 5.77 -14.52
CA GLY A 414 -1.12 5.57 -15.74
C GLY A 414 -1.22 4.15 -16.28
N ARG A 415 -0.39 3.86 -17.28
CA ARG A 415 -0.23 2.54 -17.89
C ARG A 415 1.18 2.02 -17.63
N LEU A 416 1.27 0.77 -17.22
CA LEU A 416 2.55 0.09 -17.02
C LEU A 416 2.99 -0.40 -18.41
N THR A 417 4.08 0.16 -18.94
CA THR A 417 4.54 -0.11 -20.31
C THR A 417 5.90 -0.80 -20.36
N GLY A 418 6.64 -0.85 -19.25
CA GLY A 418 7.92 -1.54 -19.20
C GLY A 418 8.36 -1.85 -17.78
N ILE A 419 9.07 -2.97 -17.62
CA ILE A 419 9.85 -3.34 -16.44
C ILE A 419 11.21 -3.78 -16.97
N ASN A 420 12.27 -3.14 -16.50
CA ASN A 420 13.65 -3.46 -16.86
C ASN A 420 14.51 -3.46 -15.60
N GLY A 421 14.71 -4.66 -15.05
CA GLY A 421 15.29 -4.83 -13.71
C GLY A 421 14.48 -4.06 -12.69
N GLU A 422 15.15 -3.17 -11.95
CA GLU A 422 14.54 -2.36 -10.90
C GLU A 422 13.81 -1.11 -11.39
N LYS A 423 13.68 -0.87 -12.70
CA LYS A 423 13.00 0.33 -13.22
C LYS A 423 11.67 -0.04 -13.87
N LEU A 424 10.62 0.68 -13.48
CA LEU A 424 9.32 0.63 -14.16
C LEU A 424 9.23 1.78 -15.15
N THR A 425 8.46 1.61 -16.21
CA THR A 425 8.05 2.70 -17.09
C THR A 425 6.53 2.84 -17.00
N ILE A 426 6.09 4.02 -16.60
CA ILE A 426 4.68 4.38 -16.43
C ILE A 426 4.37 5.46 -17.46
N ALA A 427 3.49 5.17 -18.42
CA ALA A 427 2.92 6.19 -19.29
C ALA A 427 1.76 6.88 -18.53
N LEU A 428 1.84 8.19 -18.38
CA LEU A 428 0.83 9.00 -17.72
C LEU A 428 -0.28 9.33 -18.71
N PRO A 429 -1.54 9.55 -18.26
CA PRO A 429 -2.68 9.78 -19.16
C PRO A 429 -2.55 11.00 -20.07
N TRP A 430 -1.66 11.92 -19.70
CA TRP A 430 -1.36 13.14 -20.46
C TRP A 430 -0.12 13.03 -21.37
N GLY A 431 0.37 11.81 -21.62
CA GLY A 431 1.43 11.53 -22.59
C GLY A 431 2.86 11.58 -22.06
N ASP A 432 3.08 12.10 -20.85
CA ASP A 432 4.38 12.04 -20.18
C ASP A 432 4.70 10.60 -19.71
N ALA A 433 5.97 10.32 -19.41
CA ALA A 433 6.38 9.05 -18.83
C ALA A 433 7.16 9.26 -17.53
N LEU A 434 6.89 8.40 -16.54
CA LEU A 434 7.63 8.33 -15.29
C LEU A 434 8.41 7.02 -15.22
N THR A 435 9.65 7.10 -14.75
CA THR A 435 10.52 5.92 -14.57
C THR A 435 11.00 5.80 -13.12
N PRO A 436 10.12 5.39 -12.18
CA PRO A 436 10.50 5.19 -10.80
C PRO A 436 11.27 3.87 -10.63
N GLN A 437 11.92 3.70 -9.47
CA GLN A 437 12.42 2.38 -9.12
C GLN A 437 11.24 1.52 -8.65
N ARG A 438 11.32 0.20 -8.89
CA ARG A 438 10.36 -0.78 -8.40
C ARG A 438 10.21 -0.70 -6.90
N LEU A 439 11.32 -0.48 -6.21
CA LEU A 439 11.32 -0.35 -4.76
C LEU A 439 10.53 0.85 -4.26
N ASP A 440 10.27 1.87 -5.09
CA ASP A 440 9.46 3.03 -4.71
C ASP A 440 7.94 2.76 -4.83
N ILE A 441 7.56 1.66 -5.49
CA ILE A 441 6.17 1.26 -5.71
C ILE A 441 5.75 0.29 -4.61
N ARG A 442 4.65 0.61 -3.94
CA ARG A 442 4.01 -0.28 -2.96
C ARG A 442 3.05 -1.24 -3.64
N ARG A 443 2.23 -0.71 -4.55
CA ARG A 443 1.13 -1.46 -5.17
C ARG A 443 0.80 -0.88 -6.53
N ILE A 444 0.50 -1.76 -7.47
CA ILE A 444 -0.09 -1.42 -8.76
C ILE A 444 -1.52 -1.96 -8.74
N VAL A 445 -2.50 -1.07 -8.73
CA VAL A 445 -3.92 -1.42 -8.82
C VAL A 445 -4.33 -1.43 -10.28
N ILE A 446 -5.00 -2.49 -10.72
CA ILE A 446 -5.60 -2.56 -12.05
C ILE A 446 -6.98 -1.90 -11.94
N ALA A 447 -7.03 -0.60 -12.24
CA ALA A 447 -8.21 0.23 -12.10
C ALA A 447 -9.22 0.00 -13.23
N GLN A 448 -8.74 -0.34 -14.43
CA GLN A 448 -9.56 -0.72 -15.57
C GLN A 448 -9.05 -2.01 -16.19
N GLY A 449 -9.43 -3.11 -15.56
CA GLY A 449 -9.28 -4.45 -16.11
C GLY A 449 -10.66 -5.06 -16.36
N ARG A 450 -10.71 -6.39 -16.32
CA ARG A 450 -11.97 -7.11 -16.43
C ARG A 450 -12.84 -6.92 -15.20
N PHE A 451 -12.25 -6.65 -14.03
CA PHE A 451 -12.95 -6.58 -12.75
C PHE A 451 -13.52 -5.20 -12.44
N GLN A 452 -14.80 -5.15 -12.06
CA GLN A 452 -15.48 -3.95 -11.57
C GLN A 452 -16.27 -4.27 -10.29
N SER A 453 -15.90 -3.67 -9.16
CA SER A 453 -16.64 -3.83 -7.89
C SER A 453 -17.99 -3.11 -7.98
N LEU A 454 -19.08 -3.72 -7.49
CA LEU A 454 -20.36 -3.01 -7.36
C LEU A 454 -20.29 -1.93 -6.27
N SER A 455 -19.51 -2.14 -5.21
CA SER A 455 -19.34 -1.16 -4.13
C SER A 455 -18.67 0.15 -4.56
N THR A 456 -18.06 0.18 -5.75
CA THR A 456 -17.44 1.38 -6.35
C THR A 456 -18.28 1.96 -7.50
N LEU A 457 -19.41 1.36 -7.83
CA LEU A 457 -20.34 1.87 -8.84
C LEU A 457 -21.48 2.62 -8.16
N ASP A 458 -21.88 3.73 -8.77
CA ASP A 458 -23.13 4.39 -8.40
C ASP A 458 -24.30 3.58 -8.97
N PRO A 459 -25.23 3.08 -8.12
CA PRO A 459 -26.43 2.44 -8.63
C PRO A 459 -27.31 3.46 -9.36
N VAL A 460 -27.90 3.05 -10.48
CA VAL A 460 -28.87 3.87 -11.22
C VAL A 460 -30.24 3.91 -10.56
N GLU A 461 -30.50 2.96 -9.66
CA GLU A 461 -31.74 2.89 -8.91
C GLU A 461 -31.50 2.28 -7.53
N VAL A 462 -32.03 2.93 -6.48
CA VAL A 462 -32.11 2.37 -5.12
C VAL A 462 -33.50 2.66 -4.58
N THR A 463 -34.32 1.61 -4.48
CA THR A 463 -35.68 1.70 -3.94
C THR A 463 -35.77 0.86 -2.68
N GLN A 464 -36.20 1.47 -1.57
CA GLN A 464 -36.38 0.78 -0.28
C GLN A 464 -37.80 1.01 0.21
N THR A 465 -38.49 -0.08 0.57
CA THR A 465 -39.82 -0.03 1.17
C THR A 465 -39.69 -0.47 2.62
N PRO A 466 -39.67 0.46 3.59
CA PRO A 466 -39.51 0.12 4.99
C PRO A 466 -40.81 -0.51 5.54
N TYR A 467 -40.67 -1.40 6.53
CA TYR A 467 -41.82 -1.99 7.20
C TYR A 467 -42.45 -1.04 8.25
N PHE A 468 -41.67 -0.09 8.77
CA PHE A 468 -42.06 0.96 9.71
C PHE A 468 -41.54 2.33 9.22
N ASP A 469 -41.67 3.41 10.01
CA ASP A 469 -41.20 4.76 9.63
C ASP A 469 -39.67 4.91 9.53
N ARG A 470 -38.89 3.85 9.79
CA ARG A 470 -37.42 3.86 9.73
C ARG A 470 -36.92 3.22 8.44
N VAL A 471 -36.21 4.01 7.64
CA VAL A 471 -35.43 3.54 6.48
C VAL A 471 -33.98 3.33 6.92
N LEU A 472 -33.48 2.11 6.78
CA LEU A 472 -32.04 1.82 6.86
C LEU A 472 -31.46 1.99 5.46
N PRO A 473 -30.56 2.96 5.22
CA PRO A 473 -29.97 3.11 3.89
C PRO A 473 -29.09 1.91 3.55
N MET A 474 -28.98 1.60 2.26
CA MET A 474 -27.95 0.70 1.75
C MET A 474 -26.58 1.07 2.33
N ALA A 475 -25.84 0.08 2.82
CA ALA A 475 -24.48 0.27 3.31
C ALA A 475 -23.46 -0.32 2.31
N ILE A 476 -22.37 0.42 2.11
CA ILE A 476 -21.28 0.07 1.20
C ILE A 476 -20.05 -0.27 2.04
N ASP A 477 -19.43 -1.43 1.78
CA ASP A 477 -18.23 -1.96 2.43
C ASP A 477 -18.33 -2.04 3.98
N LYS A 478 -19.57 -2.09 4.51
CA LYS A 478 -19.87 -2.22 5.93
C LYS A 478 -21.29 -2.75 6.14
N SER A 479 -21.57 -3.25 7.33
CA SER A 479 -22.91 -3.67 7.73
C SER A 479 -23.87 -2.48 7.85
N LEU A 480 -25.19 -2.73 7.90
CA LEU A 480 -26.20 -1.69 8.14
C LEU A 480 -26.05 -1.00 9.51
N THR A 481 -25.34 -1.64 10.45
CA THR A 481 -25.01 -1.11 11.78
C THR A 481 -23.62 -0.44 11.82
N GLY A 482 -22.86 -0.48 10.73
CA GLY A 482 -21.55 0.17 10.58
C GLY A 482 -20.34 -0.71 10.90
N GLY A 483 -20.53 -1.98 11.27
CA GLY A 483 -19.45 -2.95 11.50
C GLY A 483 -18.94 -3.61 10.22
N THR A 484 -17.97 -4.52 10.36
CA THR A 484 -17.40 -5.31 9.25
C THR A 484 -18.47 -6.22 8.61
N LEU A 485 -18.41 -6.41 7.30
CA LEU A 485 -19.26 -7.39 6.62
C LEU A 485 -18.82 -8.80 7.02
N GLN A 486 -19.77 -9.62 7.44
CA GLN A 486 -19.49 -10.98 7.88
C GLN A 486 -20.66 -11.89 7.53
N ILE A 487 -20.38 -13.05 6.92
CA ILE A 487 -21.39 -14.08 6.64
C ILE A 487 -20.90 -15.38 7.27
N GLY A 488 -21.67 -15.93 8.19
CA GLY A 488 -21.20 -17.00 9.06
C GLY A 488 -19.91 -16.58 9.79
N GLU A 489 -18.85 -17.37 9.67
CA GLU A 489 -17.55 -17.06 10.27
C GLU A 489 -16.64 -16.19 9.37
N LYS A 490 -16.95 -16.05 8.08
CA LYS A 490 -16.09 -15.35 7.10
C LYS A 490 -16.34 -13.84 7.13
N THR A 491 -15.27 -13.06 7.23
CA THR A 491 -15.31 -11.59 7.14
C THR A 491 -14.90 -11.12 5.75
N TYR A 492 -15.43 -9.96 5.35
CA TYR A 492 -15.23 -9.38 4.03
C TYR A 492 -14.96 -7.88 4.15
N ASP A 493 -13.99 -7.40 3.37
CA ASP A 493 -13.65 -5.98 3.32
C ASP A 493 -14.54 -5.20 2.36
N ARG A 494 -15.14 -5.88 1.37
CA ARG A 494 -15.93 -5.24 0.31
C ARG A 494 -17.27 -5.91 0.07
N GLY A 495 -18.25 -5.11 -0.29
CA GLY A 495 -19.59 -5.58 -0.65
C GLY A 495 -20.67 -4.55 -0.38
N ILE A 496 -21.92 -4.99 -0.49
CA ILE A 496 -23.10 -4.17 -0.25
C ILE A 496 -23.99 -4.87 0.76
N CYS A 497 -24.46 -4.15 1.78
CA CYS A 497 -25.44 -4.64 2.73
C CYS A 497 -26.80 -3.95 2.50
N LEU A 498 -27.84 -4.74 2.31
CA LEU A 498 -29.19 -4.30 1.97
C LEU A 498 -30.22 -4.80 2.99
N PRO A 499 -31.14 -3.94 3.47
CA PRO A 499 -32.29 -4.39 4.24
C PRO A 499 -33.41 -4.89 3.32
N SER A 500 -34.26 -5.79 3.81
CA SER A 500 -35.57 -6.02 3.18
C SER A 500 -36.53 -4.83 3.44
N ARG A 501 -37.43 -4.45 2.52
CA ARG A 501 -37.49 -4.80 1.10
C ARG A 501 -36.72 -3.76 0.29
N SER A 502 -35.74 -4.17 -0.50
CA SER A 502 -34.92 -3.29 -1.32
C SER A 502 -34.78 -3.78 -2.76
N VAL A 503 -34.65 -2.83 -3.68
CA VAL A 503 -34.25 -3.04 -5.07
C VAL A 503 -33.10 -2.11 -5.36
N VAL A 504 -32.00 -2.67 -5.87
CA VAL A 504 -30.84 -1.90 -6.31
C VAL A 504 -30.50 -2.32 -7.74
N SER A 505 -30.29 -1.34 -8.61
CA SER A 505 -29.92 -1.62 -10.00
C SER A 505 -28.68 -0.88 -10.46
N TYR A 506 -27.93 -1.54 -11.34
CA TYR A 506 -26.72 -1.03 -11.95
C TYR A 506 -26.86 -1.07 -13.46
N ASP A 507 -26.38 -0.01 -14.13
CA ASP A 507 -26.22 0.00 -15.58
C ASP A 507 -25.00 -0.85 -15.93
N LEU A 508 -25.21 -1.84 -16.80
CA LEU A 508 -24.16 -2.70 -17.33
C LEU A 508 -23.68 -2.25 -18.71
N SER A 509 -24.50 -1.47 -19.43
CA SER A 509 -24.22 -0.97 -20.78
C SER A 509 -23.79 -2.05 -21.79
N GLY A 510 -24.10 -3.32 -21.52
CA GLY A 510 -23.67 -4.46 -22.34
C GLY A 510 -22.18 -4.82 -22.23
N GLU A 511 -21.42 -4.19 -21.34
CA GLU A 511 -19.95 -4.35 -21.26
C GLU A 511 -19.48 -5.61 -20.51
N TYR A 512 -20.35 -6.19 -19.69
CA TYR A 512 -20.00 -7.25 -18.75
C TYR A 512 -20.51 -8.61 -19.19
N ALA A 513 -19.75 -9.65 -18.87
CA ALA A 513 -20.07 -11.04 -19.14
C ALA A 513 -20.51 -11.82 -17.89
N ARG A 514 -19.97 -11.48 -16.71
CA ARG A 514 -20.30 -12.18 -15.45
C ARG A 514 -20.65 -11.23 -14.33
N PHE A 515 -21.59 -11.64 -13.47
CA PHE A 515 -21.82 -11.08 -12.16
C PHE A 515 -21.53 -12.15 -11.09
N ARG A 516 -20.71 -11.79 -10.09
CA ARG A 516 -20.28 -12.71 -9.03
C ARG A 516 -20.39 -12.07 -7.66
N CYS A 517 -20.74 -12.86 -6.64
CA CYS A 517 -20.69 -12.45 -5.23
C CYS A 517 -20.73 -13.66 -4.27
N ASN A 518 -20.38 -13.42 -3.00
CA ASN A 518 -20.73 -14.31 -1.89
C ASN A 518 -21.98 -13.73 -1.20
N LEU A 519 -23.11 -14.45 -1.28
CA LEU A 519 -24.41 -14.00 -0.79
C LEU A 519 -24.74 -14.64 0.56
N GLY A 520 -25.23 -13.84 1.51
CA GLY A 520 -25.72 -14.34 2.79
C GLY A 520 -26.38 -13.27 3.64
N LEU A 521 -26.69 -13.60 4.89
CA LEU A 521 -27.15 -12.64 5.89
C LEU A 521 -25.98 -12.28 6.82
N GLN A 522 -25.97 -11.03 7.28
CA GLN A 522 -24.93 -10.50 8.16
C GLN A 522 -24.86 -11.31 9.46
N ASN A 523 -23.65 -11.68 9.88
CA ASN A 523 -23.42 -12.36 11.14
C ASN A 523 -23.74 -11.43 12.33
N ILE A 524 -24.28 -12.01 13.41
CA ILE A 524 -24.84 -11.34 14.60
C ILE A 524 -26.09 -10.51 14.29
N ASP A 525 -25.99 -9.47 13.46
CA ASP A 525 -27.08 -8.52 13.23
C ASP A 525 -28.18 -9.05 12.30
N GLY A 526 -27.88 -10.11 11.52
CA GLY A 526 -28.81 -10.75 10.60
C GLY A 526 -29.16 -12.20 10.94
N ASP A 527 -28.76 -12.71 12.10
CA ASP A 527 -28.94 -14.13 12.49
C ASP A 527 -30.43 -14.55 12.52
N ALA A 528 -31.31 -13.63 12.89
CA ALA A 528 -32.77 -13.86 12.92
C ALA A 528 -33.45 -13.68 11.54
N GLY A 529 -32.71 -13.23 10.53
CA GLY A 529 -33.20 -12.86 9.21
C GLY A 529 -33.80 -14.02 8.42
N ASN A 530 -34.82 -13.69 7.62
CA ASN A 530 -35.43 -14.60 6.67
C ASN A 530 -35.97 -13.79 5.49
N VAL A 531 -35.30 -13.90 4.35
CA VAL A 531 -35.59 -13.11 3.14
C VAL A 531 -35.82 -14.01 1.94
N SER A 532 -36.44 -13.46 0.91
CA SER A 532 -36.28 -13.97 -0.45
C SER A 532 -35.40 -13.03 -1.26
N VAL A 533 -34.56 -13.59 -2.13
CA VAL A 533 -33.57 -12.84 -2.90
C VAL A 533 -33.72 -13.18 -4.38
N LYS A 534 -33.68 -12.15 -5.23
CA LYS A 534 -33.60 -12.34 -6.69
C LYS A 534 -32.46 -11.53 -7.28
N VAL A 535 -31.81 -12.10 -8.28
CA VAL A 535 -30.91 -11.38 -9.19
C VAL A 535 -31.52 -11.43 -10.57
N MET A 536 -31.61 -10.27 -11.21
CA MET A 536 -32.23 -10.13 -12.53
C MET A 536 -31.30 -9.37 -13.47
N ALA A 537 -31.36 -9.68 -14.76
CA ALA A 537 -30.72 -8.90 -15.82
C ALA A 537 -31.72 -8.59 -16.93
N ASP A 538 -31.90 -7.31 -17.28
CA ASP A 538 -32.93 -6.84 -18.23
C ASP A 538 -34.32 -7.48 -17.98
N ASP A 539 -34.76 -7.44 -16.74
CA ASP A 539 -36.03 -8.02 -16.23
C ASP A 539 -36.12 -9.56 -16.25
N GLU A 540 -35.12 -10.27 -16.75
CA GLU A 540 -35.03 -11.74 -16.65
C GLU A 540 -34.46 -12.16 -15.30
N VAL A 541 -35.14 -13.08 -14.60
CA VAL A 541 -34.67 -13.62 -13.31
C VAL A 541 -33.59 -14.67 -13.55
N LEU A 542 -32.36 -14.35 -13.16
CA LEU A 542 -31.20 -15.24 -13.28
C LEU A 542 -30.99 -16.10 -12.03
N LEU A 543 -31.39 -15.59 -10.86
CA LEU A 543 -31.36 -16.30 -9.58
C LEU A 543 -32.61 -15.98 -8.78
N ASP A 544 -33.24 -16.99 -8.19
CA ASP A 544 -34.40 -16.87 -7.30
C ASP A 544 -34.21 -17.77 -6.07
N ILE A 545 -33.88 -17.17 -4.93
CA ILE A 545 -33.76 -17.84 -3.64
C ILE A 545 -35.01 -17.50 -2.85
N SER A 546 -35.89 -18.48 -2.68
CA SER A 546 -37.17 -18.30 -1.98
C SER A 546 -37.01 -18.15 -0.46
N GLU A 547 -35.92 -18.65 0.11
CA GLU A 547 -35.62 -18.57 1.54
C GLU A 547 -34.09 -18.56 1.78
N LEU A 548 -33.59 -17.43 2.27
CA LEU A 548 -32.22 -17.24 2.77
C LEU A 548 -32.27 -16.89 4.26
N THR A 549 -31.47 -17.56 5.08
CA THR A 549 -31.51 -17.46 6.56
C THR A 549 -30.13 -17.21 7.17
N GLY A 550 -30.09 -16.57 8.34
CA GLY A 550 -28.84 -16.21 9.04
C GLY A 550 -27.93 -17.38 9.44
N LYS A 551 -28.46 -18.61 9.42
CA LYS A 551 -27.74 -19.82 9.81
C LYS A 551 -26.96 -20.48 8.66
N GLN A 552 -27.06 -19.93 7.45
CA GLN A 552 -26.39 -20.47 6.28
C GLN A 552 -25.01 -19.82 6.10
N GLU A 553 -24.03 -20.61 5.66
CA GLU A 553 -22.77 -20.08 5.15
C GLU A 553 -23.00 -19.27 3.88
N ALA A 554 -22.01 -18.46 3.50
CA ALA A 554 -22.05 -17.68 2.28
C ALA A 554 -22.24 -18.58 1.05
N GLN A 555 -23.17 -18.19 0.17
CA GLN A 555 -23.43 -18.88 -1.09
C GLN A 555 -22.69 -18.17 -2.23
N ASP A 556 -21.88 -18.91 -2.97
CA ASP A 556 -21.21 -18.38 -4.15
C ASP A 556 -22.18 -18.26 -5.31
N VAL A 557 -22.34 -17.05 -5.83
CA VAL A 557 -23.17 -16.73 -6.98
C VAL A 557 -22.27 -16.37 -8.15
N ASP A 558 -22.48 -17.01 -9.30
CA ASP A 558 -21.78 -16.70 -10.56
C ASP A 558 -22.78 -16.80 -11.72
N LEU A 559 -23.18 -15.64 -12.26
CA LEU A 559 -24.26 -15.50 -13.24
C LEU A 559 -23.74 -14.89 -14.54
N ASP A 560 -24.24 -15.41 -15.67
CA ASP A 560 -23.99 -14.83 -16.99
C ASP A 560 -24.86 -13.59 -17.19
N VAL A 561 -24.22 -12.46 -17.49
CA VAL A 561 -24.86 -11.17 -17.79
C VAL A 561 -24.41 -10.62 -19.15
N SER A 562 -23.86 -11.49 -20.01
CA SER A 562 -23.35 -11.13 -21.34
C SER A 562 -24.40 -10.39 -22.17
N GLY A 563 -24.02 -9.21 -22.66
CA GLY A 563 -24.86 -8.36 -23.50
C GLY A 563 -26.07 -7.74 -22.79
N ARG A 564 -26.17 -7.85 -21.46
CA ARG A 564 -27.27 -7.28 -20.68
C ARG A 564 -27.03 -5.81 -20.38
N GLY A 565 -28.10 -5.01 -20.36
CA GLY A 565 -28.06 -3.57 -20.11
C GLY A 565 -28.19 -3.17 -18.64
N LYS A 566 -28.92 -3.94 -17.82
CA LYS A 566 -29.21 -3.59 -16.42
C LYS A 566 -29.12 -4.84 -15.52
N LEU A 567 -28.35 -4.76 -14.44
CA LEU A 567 -28.36 -5.73 -13.34
C LEU A 567 -29.30 -5.22 -12.24
N THR A 568 -30.12 -6.09 -11.64
CA THR A 568 -30.98 -5.74 -10.51
C THR A 568 -30.87 -6.77 -9.39
N LEU A 569 -30.52 -6.29 -8.21
CA LEU A 569 -30.49 -7.04 -6.96
C LEU A 569 -31.77 -6.72 -6.17
N ARG A 570 -32.56 -7.74 -5.85
CA ARG A 570 -33.80 -7.58 -5.09
C ARG A 570 -33.77 -8.42 -3.83
N VAL A 571 -34.10 -7.78 -2.72
CA VAL A 571 -34.34 -8.42 -1.42
C VAL A 571 -35.80 -8.15 -1.05
N ASP A 572 -36.58 -9.21 -0.86
CA ASP A 572 -37.98 -9.13 -0.39
C ASP A 572 -38.12 -9.76 0.99
N PHE A 573 -39.23 -9.44 1.67
CA PHE A 573 -39.54 -10.03 2.97
C PHE A 573 -39.71 -11.54 2.86
N GLY A 574 -39.25 -12.27 3.88
CA GLY A 574 -39.55 -13.68 4.05
C GLY A 574 -40.61 -13.92 5.13
N LYS A 575 -40.46 -14.99 5.89
CA LYS A 575 -41.41 -15.45 6.91
C LYS A 575 -41.43 -14.58 8.18
N ASN A 576 -40.31 -13.91 8.48
CA ASN A 576 -40.11 -13.12 9.71
C ASN A 576 -40.23 -11.61 9.50
N LEU A 577 -40.98 -11.19 8.47
CA LEU A 577 -41.14 -9.79 8.09
C LEU A 577 -39.79 -9.16 7.74
N HIS A 578 -39.29 -8.20 8.51
CA HIS A 578 -38.02 -7.47 8.27
C HIS A 578 -36.97 -7.70 9.37
N ILE A 579 -37.23 -8.59 10.33
CA ILE A 579 -36.40 -8.74 11.54
C ILE A 579 -35.09 -9.42 11.18
N GLY A 580 -33.98 -8.71 11.29
CA GLY A 580 -32.65 -9.23 10.99
C GLY A 580 -32.37 -9.42 9.50
N ASP A 581 -33.16 -8.79 8.62
CA ASP A 581 -33.02 -8.96 7.18
C ASP A 581 -31.88 -8.11 6.61
N HIS A 582 -30.67 -8.33 7.09
CA HIS A 582 -29.47 -7.60 6.70
C HIS A 582 -28.68 -8.44 5.68
N VAL A 583 -29.07 -8.36 4.41
CA VAL A 583 -28.51 -9.19 3.34
C VAL A 583 -27.18 -8.62 2.90
N VAL A 584 -26.14 -9.44 2.88
CA VAL A 584 -24.79 -9.10 2.46
C VAL A 584 -24.52 -9.73 1.08
N TRP A 585 -24.20 -8.87 0.13
CA TRP A 585 -23.63 -9.21 -1.17
C TRP A 585 -22.11 -8.95 -1.10
N ALA A 586 -21.40 -9.87 -0.45
CA ALA A 586 -19.96 -9.74 -0.22
C ALA A 586 -19.20 -9.97 -1.54
N ASN A 587 -18.09 -9.25 -1.72
CA ASN A 587 -17.28 -9.27 -2.94
C ASN A 587 -18.11 -9.14 -4.23
N ALA A 588 -19.25 -8.43 -4.21
CA ALA A 588 -20.10 -8.31 -5.38
C ALA A 588 -19.39 -7.53 -6.50
N HIS A 589 -19.19 -8.17 -7.65
CA HIS A 589 -18.44 -7.61 -8.77
C HIS A 589 -18.95 -8.08 -10.14
N LEU A 590 -18.56 -7.34 -11.17
CA LEU A 590 -18.77 -7.64 -12.57
C LEU A 590 -17.45 -7.97 -13.24
N LEU A 591 -17.48 -8.87 -14.22
CA LEU A 591 -16.34 -9.19 -15.07
C LEU A 591 -16.66 -8.89 -16.54
N ARG A 592 -15.79 -8.16 -17.23
CA ARG A 592 -15.82 -8.04 -18.68
C ARG A 592 -15.43 -9.37 -19.34
N GLY A 593 -15.93 -9.58 -20.56
CA GLY A 593 -15.54 -10.72 -21.39
C GLY A 593 -14.03 -10.72 -21.65
N GLU A 594 -13.48 -11.86 -22.08
CA GLU A 594 -12.13 -11.88 -22.65
C GLU A 594 -12.19 -11.14 -23.98
N GLU A 595 -11.39 -10.10 -24.15
CA GLU A 595 -11.15 -9.59 -25.50
C GLU A 595 -10.53 -10.74 -26.29
N THR A 596 -11.26 -11.26 -27.26
CA THR A 596 -10.69 -12.26 -28.16
C THR A 596 -9.63 -11.51 -28.99
N PRO A 597 -8.36 -11.96 -28.99
CA PRO A 597 -7.28 -11.24 -29.65
C PRO A 597 -7.48 -11.02 -31.14
#